data_AF-A0A0B8Q4V9-F1
#
_entry.id   AF-A0A0B8Q4V9-F1
#
_cell.length_a   1.000
_cell.length_b   1.000
_cell.length_c   1.000
_cell.angle_alpha   90.00
_cell.angle_beta   90.00
_cell.angle_gamma   90.00
#
_symmetry.space_group_name_H-M   'P 1'
#
loop_
_entity.id
_entity.type
_entity.pdbx_description
1 polymer ?
#
loop_
_entity_poly.entity_id
_entity_poly.type
_entity_poly.pdbx_seq_one_letter_code
_entity_poly.pdbx_strand_id
1 'polypeptide(L)'
;MLMCLFAYAIVGPAVSAANMFVQTGIEALVATGFLPLLAIINEPAKVLFLNNAIDQGIYYPLGLQAAAETGKSIFFMVASNPGPGLGMLLAYAKFGQGLSKRSAPSAIIIHFFGGIHELYFPYVLMKPTMILAMIAGGATGIATFNLLDAGLVAGPSPGSIFSYLALTPKGGFLATIAGVTTATIASFIVASAILKVSKKEESEEEFEKSVSDMKDMKAEGAINTAQATTEAKNIKFVAFACDAGMGSSAMGASTFKRKLQKAGYEVEVKNFAIEKVPSDADVVVTHESLETRAVKATGLPVVTIKNFMHDPA
;
A
#
# COMPACT_ATOMS: atom_id res chain seq x y z
N MET A 1 16.75 24.73 -5.22
CA MET A 1 15.58 25.63 -5.30
C MET A 1 15.11 25.89 -6.72
N LEU A 2 15.92 26.45 -7.63
CA LEU A 2 15.49 26.73 -9.02
C LEU A 2 15.04 25.47 -9.79
N MET A 3 15.76 24.36 -9.69
CA MET A 3 15.31 23.09 -10.30
C MET A 3 14.04 22.52 -9.65
N CYS A 4 13.84 22.73 -8.34
CA CYS A 4 12.60 22.31 -7.66
C CYS A 4 11.40 23.13 -8.12
N LEU A 5 11.58 24.44 -8.31
CA LEU A 5 10.53 25.32 -8.85
C LEU A 5 10.21 24.99 -10.30
N PHE A 6 11.23 24.65 -11.10
CA PHE A 6 11.04 24.21 -12.49
C PHE A 6 10.35 22.85 -12.58
N ALA A 7 10.75 21.89 -11.74
CA ALA A 7 10.08 20.60 -11.61
C ALA A 7 8.63 20.78 -11.17
N TYR A 8 8.35 21.61 -10.16
CA TYR A 8 6.98 21.91 -9.73
C TYR A 8 6.16 22.59 -10.85
N ALA A 9 6.73 23.54 -11.59
CA ALA A 9 6.05 24.25 -12.66
C ALA A 9 5.69 23.36 -13.87
N ILE A 10 6.39 22.24 -14.07
CA ILE A 10 6.13 21.31 -15.19
C ILE A 10 5.37 20.08 -14.70
N VAL A 11 5.84 19.44 -13.64
CA VAL A 11 5.26 18.22 -13.08
C VAL A 11 3.94 18.53 -12.36
N GLY A 12 3.84 19.64 -11.64
CA GLY A 12 2.63 20.04 -10.92
C GLY A 12 1.40 20.14 -11.83
N PRO A 13 1.45 20.92 -12.92
CA PRO A 13 0.34 20.99 -13.88
C PRO A 13 0.05 19.65 -14.57
N ALA A 14 1.07 18.86 -14.91
CA ALA A 14 0.87 17.56 -15.53
C ALA A 14 0.15 16.58 -14.59
N VAL A 15 0.57 16.49 -13.33
CA VAL A 15 -0.07 15.66 -12.30
C VAL A 15 -1.48 16.17 -12.00
N SER A 16 -1.69 17.49 -11.92
CA SER A 16 -3.01 18.08 -11.73
C SER A 16 -3.94 17.78 -12.90
N ALA A 17 -3.44 17.84 -14.15
CA ALA A 17 -4.22 17.52 -15.34
C ALA A 17 -4.59 16.03 -15.38
N ALA A 18 -3.67 15.14 -15.00
CA ALA A 18 -3.93 13.71 -14.89
C ALA A 18 -4.99 13.40 -13.82
N ASN A 19 -4.88 14.01 -12.63
CA ASN A 19 -5.90 13.86 -11.57
C ASN A 19 -7.26 14.40 -12.02
N MET A 20 -7.29 15.58 -12.67
CA MET A 20 -8.52 16.16 -13.17
C MET A 20 -9.16 15.28 -14.26
N PHE A 21 -8.36 14.68 -15.14
CA PHE A 21 -8.84 13.74 -16.14
C PHE A 21 -9.49 12.49 -15.50
N VAL A 22 -8.82 11.89 -14.51
CA VAL A 22 -9.36 10.74 -13.76
C VAL A 22 -10.62 11.12 -12.99
N GLN A 23 -10.64 12.29 -12.37
CA GLN A 23 -11.79 12.84 -11.67
C GLN A 23 -12.99 13.02 -12.60
N THR A 24 -12.82 13.74 -13.73
CA THR A 24 -13.88 13.93 -14.72
C THR A 24 -14.36 12.59 -15.30
N GLY A 25 -13.46 11.63 -15.50
CA GLY A 25 -13.82 10.28 -15.95
C GLY A 25 -14.72 9.55 -14.94
N ILE A 26 -14.38 9.60 -13.66
CA ILE A 26 -15.19 8.98 -12.60
C ILE A 26 -16.52 9.73 -12.42
N GLU A 27 -16.53 11.06 -12.42
CA GLU A 27 -17.75 11.87 -12.33
C GLU A 27 -18.69 11.61 -13.51
N ALA A 28 -18.17 11.50 -14.74
CA ALA A 28 -18.95 11.15 -15.92
C ALA A 28 -19.57 9.74 -15.81
N LEU A 29 -18.80 8.76 -15.30
CA LEU A 29 -19.32 7.41 -15.06
C LEU A 29 -20.38 7.40 -13.96
N VAL A 30 -20.20 8.16 -12.88
CA VAL A 30 -21.20 8.32 -11.83
C VAL A 30 -22.47 8.95 -12.38
N ALA A 31 -22.36 9.95 -13.26
CA ALA A 31 -23.50 10.60 -13.89
C ALA A 31 -24.32 9.66 -14.79
N THR A 32 -23.74 8.56 -15.30
CA THR A 32 -24.50 7.54 -16.03
C THR A 32 -25.47 6.74 -15.13
N GLY A 33 -25.29 6.78 -13.81
CA GLY A 33 -26.03 5.97 -12.84
C GLY A 33 -25.64 4.49 -12.83
N PHE A 34 -24.79 4.02 -13.75
CA PHE A 34 -24.37 2.63 -13.84
C PHE A 34 -23.01 2.41 -13.17
N LEU A 35 -23.02 2.46 -11.83
CA LEU A 35 -21.85 2.35 -10.96
C LEU A 35 -20.93 1.13 -11.20
N PRO A 36 -21.40 -0.06 -11.64
CA PRO A 36 -20.51 -1.19 -11.90
C PRO A 36 -19.37 -0.90 -12.89
N LEU A 37 -19.52 0.09 -13.79
CA LEU A 37 -18.47 0.52 -14.71
C LEU A 37 -17.24 1.12 -14.01
N LEU A 38 -17.39 1.63 -12.79
CA LEU A 38 -16.28 2.16 -12.01
C LEU A 38 -15.19 1.12 -11.79
N ALA A 39 -15.53 -0.18 -11.76
CA ALA A 39 -14.56 -1.26 -11.62
C ALA A 39 -13.51 -1.28 -12.76
N ILE A 40 -13.88 -0.84 -13.96
CA ILE A 40 -12.98 -0.80 -15.13
C ILE A 40 -11.82 0.18 -14.88
N ILE A 41 -12.06 1.27 -14.14
CA ILE A 41 -11.04 2.25 -13.79
C ILE A 41 -10.36 1.87 -12.47
N ASN A 42 -11.14 1.49 -11.46
CA ASN A 42 -10.66 1.32 -10.10
C ASN A 42 -9.69 0.15 -9.97
N GLU A 43 -10.00 -1.00 -10.57
CA GLU A 43 -9.18 -2.20 -10.38
C GLU A 43 -7.78 -2.03 -11.00
N PRO A 44 -7.62 -1.52 -12.24
CA PRO A 44 -6.29 -1.21 -12.77
C PRO A 44 -5.57 -0.13 -11.96
N ALA A 45 -6.27 0.94 -11.60
CA ALA A 45 -5.68 2.04 -10.84
C ALA A 45 -5.14 1.59 -9.48
N LYS A 46 -5.84 0.67 -8.78
CA LYS A 46 -5.36 0.09 -7.52
C LYS A 46 -4.03 -0.62 -7.68
N VAL A 47 -3.89 -1.49 -8.69
CA VAL A 47 -2.66 -2.25 -8.94
C VAL A 47 -1.50 -1.32 -9.33
N LEU A 48 -1.81 -0.17 -9.93
CA LEU A 48 -0.86 0.90 -10.24
C LEU A 48 -0.61 1.87 -9.08
N PHE A 49 -1.05 1.55 -7.86
CA PHE A 49 -0.88 2.39 -6.66
C PHE A 49 -1.55 3.77 -6.72
N LEU A 50 -2.56 3.94 -7.58
CA LEU A 50 -3.38 5.15 -7.68
C LEU A 50 -4.63 5.11 -6.78
N ASN A 51 -4.71 4.14 -5.88
CA ASN A 51 -5.83 3.94 -4.96
C ASN A 51 -6.07 5.16 -4.04
N ASN A 52 -5.00 5.72 -3.45
CA ASN A 52 -5.12 6.88 -2.57
C ASN A 52 -5.63 8.12 -3.30
N ALA A 53 -5.21 8.32 -4.55
CA ALA A 53 -5.65 9.45 -5.36
C ALA A 53 -7.16 9.37 -5.67
N ILE A 54 -7.64 8.16 -5.99
CA ILE A 54 -9.06 7.92 -6.25
C ILE A 54 -9.88 8.02 -4.94
N ASP A 55 -9.41 7.42 -3.85
CA ASP A 55 -10.13 7.41 -2.58
C ASP A 55 -10.23 8.81 -1.98
N GLN A 56 -9.10 9.46 -1.73
CA GLN A 56 -9.06 10.77 -1.07
C GLN A 56 -9.50 11.89 -2.00
N GLY A 57 -9.19 11.80 -3.28
CA GLY A 57 -9.49 12.85 -4.26
C GLY A 57 -10.95 12.86 -4.73
N ILE A 58 -11.61 11.70 -4.76
CA ILE A 58 -12.92 11.57 -5.42
C ILE A 58 -13.95 10.90 -4.52
N TYR A 59 -13.71 9.66 -4.07
CA TYR A 59 -14.75 8.91 -3.38
C TYR A 59 -15.05 9.40 -1.97
N TYR A 60 -14.05 9.90 -1.24
CA TYR A 60 -14.27 10.42 0.11
C TYR A 60 -15.07 11.73 0.09
N PRO A 61 -14.75 12.73 -0.75
CA PRO A 61 -15.59 13.91 -0.92
C PRO A 61 -17.04 13.59 -1.31
N LEU A 62 -17.25 12.76 -2.35
CA LEU A 62 -18.58 12.32 -2.78
C LEU A 62 -19.31 11.54 -1.68
N GLY A 63 -18.57 10.67 -0.98
CA GLY A 63 -19.06 9.87 0.11
C GLY A 63 -19.55 10.71 1.29
N LEU A 64 -18.76 11.71 1.69
CA LEU A 64 -19.11 12.62 2.78
C LEU A 64 -20.34 13.47 2.44
N GLN A 65 -20.44 13.97 1.21
CA GLN A 65 -21.62 14.72 0.75
C GLN A 65 -22.88 13.84 0.80
N ALA A 66 -22.83 12.64 0.22
CA ALA A 66 -23.97 11.72 0.21
C ALA A 66 -24.34 11.23 1.62
N ALA A 67 -23.35 10.94 2.48
CA ALA A 67 -23.57 10.46 3.83
C ALA A 67 -24.12 11.57 4.76
N ALA A 68 -23.83 12.85 4.49
CA ALA A 68 -24.43 13.95 5.24
C ALA A 68 -25.96 14.01 5.06
N GLU A 69 -26.47 13.60 3.90
CA GLU A 69 -27.91 13.60 3.59
C GLU A 69 -28.59 12.28 3.95
N THR A 70 -27.94 11.15 3.64
CA THR A 70 -28.56 9.81 3.71
C THR A 70 -28.02 8.94 4.86
N GLY A 71 -27.04 9.43 5.61
CA GLY A 71 -26.40 8.74 6.73
C GLY A 71 -25.39 7.64 6.31
N LYS A 72 -25.26 7.35 5.01
CA LYS A 72 -24.32 6.36 4.47
C LYS A 72 -23.92 6.71 3.03
N SER A 73 -22.88 6.09 2.50
CA SER A 73 -22.56 6.20 1.08
C SER A 73 -21.94 4.93 0.53
N ILE A 74 -22.35 4.58 -0.69
CA ILE A 74 -21.73 3.51 -1.50
C ILE A 74 -20.31 3.88 -1.91
N PHE A 75 -19.97 5.16 -2.05
CA PHE A 75 -18.64 5.59 -2.51
C PHE A 75 -17.52 5.18 -1.55
N PHE A 76 -17.82 5.04 -0.25
CA PHE A 76 -16.89 4.48 0.72
C PHE A 76 -16.65 2.97 0.55
N MET A 77 -17.43 2.28 -0.28
CA MET A 77 -17.33 0.83 -0.49
C MET A 77 -16.64 0.46 -1.81
N VAL A 78 -16.71 1.32 -2.83
CA VAL A 78 -16.38 0.96 -4.22
C VAL A 78 -14.91 0.57 -4.37
N ALA A 79 -14.00 1.38 -3.84
CA ALA A 79 -12.57 1.14 -4.01
C ALA A 79 -11.99 0.14 -3.00
N SER A 80 -12.42 0.22 -1.74
CA SER A 80 -11.89 -0.58 -0.64
C SER A 80 -12.53 -1.97 -0.50
N ASN A 81 -13.36 -2.41 -1.45
CA ASN A 81 -14.07 -3.69 -1.35
C ASN A 81 -13.06 -4.84 -1.29
N PRO A 82 -13.00 -5.64 -0.20
CA PRO A 82 -12.03 -6.73 -0.09
C PRO A 82 -12.45 -7.99 -0.86
N GLY A 83 -13.68 -8.05 -1.37
CA GLY A 83 -14.22 -9.22 -2.07
C GLY A 83 -13.46 -9.62 -3.34
N PRO A 84 -13.18 -8.70 -4.29
CA PRO A 84 -12.46 -9.03 -5.52
C PRO A 84 -11.08 -9.64 -5.27
N GLY A 85 -10.30 -9.05 -4.35
CA GLY A 85 -8.99 -9.55 -3.96
C GLY A 85 -9.07 -10.92 -3.27
N LEU A 86 -10.01 -11.08 -2.33
CA LEU A 86 -10.26 -12.38 -1.68
C LEU A 86 -10.57 -13.48 -2.69
N GLY A 87 -11.46 -13.22 -3.65
CA GLY A 87 -11.85 -14.20 -4.67
C GLY A 87 -10.67 -14.66 -5.52
N MET A 88 -9.85 -13.72 -5.96
CA MET A 88 -8.66 -14.00 -6.76
C MET A 88 -7.61 -14.78 -5.96
N LEU A 89 -7.33 -14.38 -4.71
CA LEU A 89 -6.38 -15.10 -3.86
C LEU A 89 -6.85 -16.51 -3.52
N LEU A 90 -8.16 -16.73 -3.29
CA LEU A 90 -8.73 -18.07 -3.11
C LEU A 90 -8.53 -18.94 -4.36
N ALA A 91 -8.62 -18.35 -5.56
CA ALA A 91 -8.35 -19.05 -6.79
C ALA A 91 -6.87 -19.46 -6.88
N TYR A 92 -5.93 -18.59 -6.50
CA TYR A 92 -4.50 -18.95 -6.41
C TYR A 92 -4.22 -20.01 -5.35
N ALA A 93 -4.81 -19.91 -4.15
CA ALA A 93 -4.65 -20.91 -3.10
C ALA A 93 -5.10 -22.31 -3.55
N LYS A 94 -6.15 -22.38 -4.39
CA LYS A 94 -6.69 -23.65 -4.90
C LYS A 94 -6.01 -24.15 -6.18
N PHE A 95 -5.90 -23.28 -7.18
CA PHE A 95 -5.53 -23.62 -8.56
C PHE A 95 -4.18 -23.02 -9.03
N GLY A 96 -3.56 -22.15 -8.24
CA GLY A 96 -2.22 -21.64 -8.52
C GLY A 96 -1.14 -22.72 -8.44
N GLN A 97 0.10 -22.34 -8.72
CA GLN A 97 1.26 -23.24 -8.71
C GLN A 97 2.43 -22.60 -7.97
N GLY A 98 3.42 -23.40 -7.57
CA GLY A 98 4.65 -22.89 -6.95
C GLY A 98 4.43 -21.94 -5.76
N LEU A 99 5.19 -20.84 -5.77
CA LEU A 99 5.20 -19.86 -4.69
C LEU A 99 3.89 -19.06 -4.60
N SER A 100 3.22 -18.79 -5.72
CA SER A 100 1.93 -18.07 -5.74
C SER A 100 0.86 -18.86 -4.97
N LYS A 101 0.78 -20.18 -5.16
CA LYS A 101 -0.13 -21.04 -4.37
C LYS A 101 0.20 -21.05 -2.89
N ARG A 102 1.48 -21.18 -2.54
CA ARG A 102 1.94 -21.33 -1.14
C ARG A 102 1.78 -20.06 -0.32
N SER A 103 1.95 -18.90 -0.95
CA SER A 103 1.84 -17.58 -0.32
C SER A 103 0.39 -17.08 -0.20
N ALA A 104 -0.52 -17.52 -1.09
CA ALA A 104 -1.89 -17.02 -1.14
C ALA A 104 -2.70 -17.14 0.18
N PRO A 105 -2.61 -18.23 0.97
CA PRO A 105 -3.32 -18.32 2.26
C PRO A 105 -2.89 -17.23 3.26
N SER A 106 -1.59 -16.94 3.34
CA SER A 106 -1.07 -15.86 4.18
C SER A 106 -1.52 -14.49 3.65
N ALA A 107 -1.52 -14.34 2.32
CA ALA A 107 -2.01 -13.14 1.66
C ALA A 107 -3.49 -12.86 1.97
N ILE A 108 -4.34 -13.89 1.95
CA ILE A 108 -5.76 -13.79 2.29
C ILE A 108 -5.96 -13.22 3.69
N ILE A 109 -5.20 -13.72 4.67
CA ILE A 109 -5.39 -13.33 6.07
C ILE A 109 -5.12 -11.82 6.23
N ILE A 110 -3.96 -11.37 5.76
CA ILE A 110 -3.54 -9.97 5.91
C ILE A 110 -4.38 -9.04 5.02
N HIS A 111 -4.77 -9.50 3.82
CA HIS A 111 -5.62 -8.72 2.92
C HIS A 111 -7.04 -8.56 3.48
N PHE A 112 -7.74 -9.66 3.71
CA PHE A 112 -9.17 -9.64 4.01
C PHE A 112 -9.45 -9.18 5.44
N PHE A 113 -8.69 -9.69 6.42
CA PHE A 113 -8.86 -9.33 7.82
C PHE A 113 -8.00 -8.13 8.23
N GLY A 114 -6.80 -7.99 7.68
CA GLY A 114 -5.92 -6.85 7.96
C GLY A 114 -6.22 -5.60 7.13
N GLY A 115 -6.90 -5.73 6.00
CA GLY A 115 -7.27 -4.61 5.15
C GLY A 115 -6.12 -4.03 4.33
N ILE A 116 -5.06 -4.81 4.08
CA ILE A 116 -3.92 -4.41 3.24
C ILE A 116 -4.14 -4.97 1.83
N HIS A 117 -4.57 -4.11 0.90
CA HIS A 117 -4.98 -4.51 -0.45
C HIS A 117 -3.80 -4.76 -1.40
N GLU A 118 -2.64 -4.21 -1.07
CA GLU A 118 -1.41 -4.34 -1.84
C GLU A 118 -0.91 -5.80 -1.90
N LEU A 119 -1.35 -6.64 -0.96
CA LEU A 119 -0.84 -8.00 -0.84
C LEU A 119 -1.27 -8.92 -1.97
N TYR A 120 -2.33 -8.56 -2.72
CA TYR A 120 -2.74 -9.30 -3.91
C TYR A 120 -2.15 -8.73 -5.21
N PHE A 121 -1.49 -7.57 -5.18
CA PHE A 121 -0.91 -6.95 -6.38
C PHE A 121 0.16 -7.79 -7.09
N PRO A 122 1.07 -8.52 -6.40
CA PRO A 122 2.14 -9.24 -7.12
C PRO A 122 1.57 -10.43 -7.91
N TYR A 123 0.40 -10.94 -7.52
CA TYR A 123 -0.34 -11.96 -8.28
C TYR A 123 -0.89 -11.39 -9.60
N VAL A 124 -1.37 -10.14 -9.57
CA VAL A 124 -1.86 -9.46 -10.78
C VAL A 124 -0.71 -9.02 -11.68
N LEU A 125 0.39 -8.51 -11.11
CA LEU A 125 1.57 -8.10 -11.88
C LEU A 125 2.26 -9.29 -12.56
N MET A 126 2.38 -10.42 -11.86
CA MET A 126 2.89 -11.67 -12.45
C MET A 126 2.01 -12.16 -13.60
N LYS A 127 0.68 -11.98 -13.49
CA LYS A 127 -0.27 -12.43 -14.51
C LYS A 127 -1.31 -11.35 -14.82
N PRO A 128 -1.00 -10.36 -15.69
CA PRO A 128 -1.85 -9.19 -15.90
C PRO A 128 -3.29 -9.49 -16.33
N THR A 129 -3.54 -10.65 -16.93
CA THR A 129 -4.92 -11.10 -17.26
C THR A 129 -5.81 -11.26 -16.03
N MET A 130 -5.24 -11.41 -14.82
CA MET A 130 -5.99 -11.43 -13.55
C MET A 130 -6.75 -10.14 -13.28
N ILE A 131 -6.40 -9.03 -13.93
CA ILE A 131 -7.16 -7.78 -13.81
C ILE A 131 -8.62 -7.97 -14.24
N LEU A 132 -8.90 -8.89 -15.18
CA LEU A 132 -10.27 -9.21 -15.60
C LEU A 132 -11.07 -9.85 -14.47
N ALA A 133 -10.43 -10.67 -13.62
CA ALA A 133 -11.08 -11.23 -12.44
C ALA A 133 -11.38 -10.14 -11.40
N MET A 134 -10.44 -9.21 -11.20
CA MET A 134 -10.63 -8.07 -10.31
C MET A 134 -11.79 -7.19 -10.80
N ILE A 135 -11.84 -6.83 -12.08
CA ILE A 135 -12.93 -6.04 -12.69
C ILE A 135 -14.27 -6.77 -12.54
N ALA A 136 -14.33 -8.07 -12.85
CA ALA A 136 -15.56 -8.84 -12.73
C ALA A 136 -16.07 -8.88 -11.28
N GLY A 137 -15.16 -9.10 -10.31
CA GLY A 137 -15.46 -9.04 -8.89
C GLY A 137 -15.96 -7.67 -8.46
N GLY A 138 -15.21 -6.61 -8.81
CA GLY A 138 -15.52 -5.23 -8.47
C GLY A 138 -16.88 -4.81 -9.01
N ALA A 139 -17.13 -5.03 -10.31
CA ALA A 139 -18.39 -4.69 -10.97
C ALA A 139 -19.58 -5.43 -10.33
N THR A 140 -19.43 -6.73 -10.06
CA THR A 140 -20.48 -7.56 -9.42
C THR A 140 -20.78 -7.09 -7.99
N GLY A 141 -19.72 -6.77 -7.23
CA GLY A 141 -19.86 -6.24 -5.88
C GLY A 141 -20.57 -4.89 -5.86
N ILE A 142 -20.13 -3.96 -6.71
CA ILE A 142 -20.75 -2.63 -6.84
C ILE A 142 -22.20 -2.75 -7.29
N ALA A 143 -22.51 -3.65 -8.24
CA ALA A 143 -23.89 -3.91 -8.65
C ALA A 143 -24.74 -4.39 -7.48
N THR A 144 -24.22 -5.32 -6.67
CA THR A 144 -24.92 -5.85 -5.50
C THR A 144 -25.12 -4.79 -4.42
N PHE A 145 -24.09 -3.97 -4.16
CA PHE A 145 -24.20 -2.83 -3.24
C PHE A 145 -25.27 -1.84 -3.72
N ASN A 146 -25.29 -1.51 -5.00
CA ASN A 146 -26.26 -0.58 -5.57
C ASN A 146 -27.70 -1.15 -5.50
N LEU A 147 -27.88 -2.43 -5.84
CA LEU A 147 -29.18 -3.11 -5.82
C LEU A 147 -29.77 -3.25 -4.41
N LEU A 148 -28.92 -3.44 -3.40
CA LEU A 148 -29.34 -3.62 -2.01
C LEU A 148 -29.23 -2.36 -1.16
N ASP A 149 -28.98 -1.21 -1.79
CA ASP A 149 -28.78 0.08 -1.11
C ASP A 149 -27.73 -0.01 0.02
N ALA A 150 -26.59 -0.64 -0.26
CA ALA A 150 -25.48 -0.74 0.67
C ALA A 150 -24.69 0.57 0.72
N GLY A 151 -24.18 0.90 1.91
CA GLY A 151 -23.29 2.04 2.12
C GLY A 151 -22.63 1.98 3.49
N LEU A 152 -21.52 2.70 3.66
CA LEU A 152 -20.86 2.87 4.95
C LEU A 152 -21.08 4.29 5.48
N VAL A 153 -20.94 4.47 6.79
CA VAL A 153 -21.05 5.81 7.42
C VAL A 153 -19.81 6.67 7.20
N ALA A 154 -18.67 6.04 6.92
CA ALA A 154 -17.39 6.70 6.63
C ALA A 154 -16.50 5.77 5.80
N GLY A 155 -15.40 6.32 5.27
CA GLY A 155 -14.37 5.55 4.56
C GLY A 155 -13.63 4.57 5.49
N PRO A 156 -13.56 3.27 5.15
CA PRO A 156 -12.89 2.27 5.97
C PRO A 156 -11.37 2.37 5.85
N SER A 157 -10.68 2.53 6.99
CA SER A 157 -9.22 2.49 7.06
C SER A 157 -8.76 1.73 8.31
N PRO A 158 -8.04 0.60 8.18
CA PRO A 158 -7.74 -0.14 6.94
C PRO A 158 -8.99 -0.68 6.24
N GLY A 159 -8.89 -1.03 4.95
CA GLY A 159 -9.99 -1.57 4.13
C GLY A 159 -10.35 -3.03 4.43
N SER A 160 -10.38 -3.43 5.71
CA SER A 160 -10.65 -4.79 6.16
C SER A 160 -12.15 -5.10 6.20
N ILE A 161 -12.51 -6.40 6.21
CA ILE A 161 -13.90 -6.80 6.44
C ILE A 161 -14.41 -6.32 7.81
N PHE A 162 -13.55 -6.25 8.83
CA PHE A 162 -13.93 -5.77 10.15
C PHE A 162 -14.28 -4.27 10.11
N SER A 163 -13.49 -3.47 9.40
CA SER A 163 -13.77 -2.05 9.19
C SER A 163 -15.06 -1.84 8.40
N TYR A 164 -15.28 -2.65 7.36
CA TYR A 164 -16.53 -2.64 6.59
C TYR A 164 -17.74 -2.87 7.49
N LEU A 165 -17.71 -3.94 8.29
CA LEU A 165 -18.82 -4.29 9.18
C LEU A 165 -19.00 -3.26 10.30
N ALA A 166 -17.90 -2.71 10.85
CA ALA A 166 -17.96 -1.69 11.90
C ALA A 166 -18.58 -0.38 11.41
N LEU A 167 -18.32 0.00 10.15
CA LEU A 167 -18.86 1.22 9.54
C LEU A 167 -20.18 0.99 8.80
N THR A 168 -20.71 -0.23 8.82
CA THR A 168 -22.03 -0.54 8.26
C THR A 168 -23.12 -0.02 9.19
N PRO A 169 -24.07 0.80 8.71
CA PRO A 169 -25.20 1.25 9.52
C PRO A 169 -26.12 0.09 9.89
N LYS A 170 -26.87 0.24 10.99
CA LYS A 170 -27.84 -0.76 11.43
C LYS A 170 -28.82 -1.10 10.30
N GLY A 171 -29.01 -2.40 10.04
CA GLY A 171 -29.83 -2.90 8.93
C GLY A 171 -29.09 -3.11 7.60
N GLY A 172 -27.89 -2.53 7.43
CA GLY A 172 -27.09 -2.63 6.19
C GLY A 172 -26.17 -3.85 6.09
N PHE A 173 -26.10 -4.68 7.13
CA PHE A 173 -25.15 -5.81 7.21
C PHE A 173 -25.37 -6.85 6.11
N LEU A 174 -26.63 -7.19 5.81
CA LEU A 174 -26.95 -8.15 4.77
C LEU A 174 -26.45 -7.66 3.40
N ALA A 175 -26.72 -6.39 3.07
CA ALA A 175 -26.30 -5.77 1.82
C ALA A 175 -24.77 -5.73 1.69
N THR A 176 -24.08 -5.36 2.77
CA THR A 176 -22.62 -5.31 2.82
C THR A 176 -21.99 -6.70 2.64
N ILE A 177 -22.45 -7.69 3.41
CA ILE A 177 -21.92 -9.06 3.31
C ILE A 177 -22.25 -9.66 1.94
N ALA A 178 -23.45 -9.43 1.41
CA ALA A 178 -23.85 -9.90 0.09
C ALA A 178 -22.95 -9.33 -1.02
N GLY A 179 -22.66 -8.02 -0.99
CA GLY A 179 -21.79 -7.41 -2.00
C GLY A 179 -20.33 -7.86 -1.92
N VAL A 180 -19.78 -8.05 -0.72
CA VAL A 180 -18.44 -8.65 -0.55
C VAL A 180 -18.42 -10.10 -1.03
N THR A 181 -19.46 -10.87 -0.72
CA THR A 181 -19.56 -12.30 -1.08
C THR A 181 -19.71 -12.49 -2.59
N THR A 182 -20.60 -11.73 -3.23
CA THR A 182 -20.81 -11.80 -4.68
C THR A 182 -19.58 -11.37 -5.46
N ALA A 183 -18.88 -10.32 -5.00
CA ALA A 183 -17.59 -9.91 -5.55
C ALA A 183 -16.53 -11.03 -5.44
N THR A 184 -16.48 -11.68 -4.28
CA THR A 184 -15.58 -12.83 -4.03
C THR A 184 -15.87 -13.98 -4.99
N ILE A 185 -17.14 -14.34 -5.15
CA ILE A 185 -17.56 -15.44 -6.02
C ILE A 185 -17.23 -15.13 -7.49
N ALA A 186 -17.58 -13.93 -7.97
CA ALA A 186 -17.34 -13.53 -9.35
C ALA A 186 -15.83 -13.50 -9.68
N SER A 187 -15.03 -12.88 -8.82
CA SER A 187 -13.57 -12.85 -8.99
C SER A 187 -12.98 -14.25 -8.92
N PHE A 188 -13.41 -15.10 -7.97
CA PHE A 188 -12.94 -16.48 -7.86
C PHE A 188 -13.24 -17.30 -9.12
N ILE A 189 -14.43 -17.18 -9.69
CA ILE A 189 -14.82 -17.92 -10.90
C ILE A 189 -13.93 -17.53 -12.08
N VAL A 190 -13.77 -16.22 -12.32
CA VAL A 190 -12.98 -15.71 -13.44
C VAL A 190 -11.49 -16.02 -13.25
N ALA A 191 -10.94 -15.79 -12.05
CA ALA A 191 -9.55 -16.13 -11.73
C ALA A 191 -9.29 -17.64 -11.87
N SER A 192 -10.22 -18.49 -11.40
CA SER A 192 -10.12 -19.94 -11.55
C SER A 192 -10.11 -20.38 -13.01
N ALA A 193 -10.92 -19.75 -13.87
CA ALA A 193 -10.92 -20.01 -15.30
C ALA A 193 -9.57 -19.61 -15.93
N ILE A 194 -9.07 -18.42 -15.59
CA ILE A 194 -7.79 -17.89 -16.06
C ILE A 194 -6.61 -18.78 -15.65
N LEU A 195 -6.60 -19.29 -14.41
CA LEU A 195 -5.55 -20.20 -13.92
C LEU A 195 -5.60 -21.58 -14.57
N LYS A 196 -6.80 -22.12 -14.80
CA LYS A 196 -6.96 -23.45 -15.41
C LYS A 196 -6.58 -23.48 -16.90
N VAL A 197 -6.82 -22.38 -17.62
CA VAL A 197 -6.47 -22.26 -19.03
C VAL A 197 -4.97 -22.04 -19.20
N SER A 198 -4.36 -21.23 -18.34
CA SER A 198 -2.92 -20.97 -18.35
C SER A 198 -2.15 -21.99 -17.52
N LYS A 199 -1.94 -23.19 -18.06
CA LYS A 199 -1.11 -24.24 -17.43
C LYS A 199 0.41 -23.96 -17.47
N LYS A 200 0.83 -22.72 -17.73
CA LYS A 200 2.24 -22.37 -17.72
C LYS A 200 2.72 -22.46 -16.27
N GLU A 201 3.77 -23.24 -16.02
CA GLU A 201 4.41 -23.26 -14.70
C GLU A 201 4.93 -21.85 -14.39
N GLU A 202 4.40 -21.26 -13.32
CA GLU A 202 4.90 -20.00 -12.77
C GLU A 202 6.22 -20.33 -12.07
N SER A 203 7.33 -19.80 -12.59
CA SER A 203 8.64 -19.97 -11.95
C SER A 203 8.71 -19.18 -10.65
N GLU A 204 9.45 -19.68 -9.66
CA GLU A 204 9.63 -18.97 -8.38
C GLU A 204 10.26 -17.58 -8.61
N GLU A 205 11.20 -17.48 -9.56
CA GLU A 205 11.84 -16.22 -9.96
C GLU A 205 10.83 -15.18 -10.50
N GLU A 206 9.81 -15.61 -11.24
CA GLU A 206 8.80 -14.70 -11.83
C GLU A 206 7.90 -14.08 -10.74
N PHE A 207 7.55 -14.85 -9.71
CA PHE A 207 6.80 -14.33 -8.56
C PHE A 207 7.65 -13.43 -7.67
N GLU A 208 8.91 -13.80 -7.41
CA GLU A 208 9.83 -12.94 -6.64
C GLU A 208 10.07 -11.61 -7.35
N LYS A 209 10.21 -11.65 -8.68
CA LYS A 209 10.30 -10.45 -9.49
C LYS A 209 9.06 -9.58 -9.38
N SER A 210 7.85 -10.14 -9.46
CA SER A 210 6.62 -9.34 -9.34
C SER A 210 6.45 -8.71 -7.95
N VAL A 211 6.96 -9.36 -6.91
CA VAL A 211 7.06 -8.77 -5.56
C VAL A 211 8.06 -7.61 -5.53
N SER A 212 9.18 -7.72 -6.23
CA SER A 212 10.16 -6.62 -6.37
C SER A 212 9.56 -5.44 -7.14
N ASP A 213 9.04 -5.69 -8.35
CA ASP A 213 8.45 -4.68 -9.22
C ASP A 213 7.33 -3.92 -8.47
N MET A 214 6.52 -4.62 -7.68
CA MET A 214 5.51 -3.99 -6.85
C MET A 214 6.07 -3.02 -5.81
N LYS A 215 7.18 -3.38 -5.14
CA LYS A 215 7.83 -2.51 -4.15
C LYS A 215 8.38 -1.25 -4.81
N ASP A 216 8.98 -1.41 -5.99
CA ASP A 216 9.55 -0.30 -6.76
C ASP A 216 8.42 0.65 -7.23
N MET A 217 7.34 0.11 -7.80
CA MET A 217 6.16 0.90 -8.20
C MET A 217 5.52 1.62 -7.02
N LYS A 218 5.46 1.00 -5.84
CA LYS A 218 4.94 1.64 -4.62
C LYS A 218 5.82 2.81 -4.18
N ALA A 219 7.14 2.67 -4.30
CA ALA A 219 8.09 3.72 -3.96
C ALA A 219 8.04 4.90 -4.94
N GLU A 220 7.77 4.62 -6.23
CA GLU A 220 7.59 5.63 -7.28
C GLU A 220 6.22 6.35 -7.17
N GLY A 221 5.16 5.61 -6.84
CA GLY A 221 3.79 6.12 -6.68
C GLY A 221 3.52 6.83 -5.35
N ALA A 222 4.36 6.60 -4.34
CA ALA A 222 4.40 7.48 -3.17
C ALA A 222 4.86 8.86 -3.65
N ILE A 223 3.98 9.86 -3.60
CA ILE A 223 4.39 11.26 -3.67
C ILE A 223 5.28 11.49 -2.46
N ASN A 224 6.58 11.26 -2.66
CA ASN A 224 7.58 11.55 -1.68
C ASN A 224 7.56 13.06 -1.51
N THR A 225 6.95 13.55 -0.43
CA THR A 225 7.34 14.82 0.17
C THR A 225 8.80 14.69 0.54
N ALA A 226 9.66 15.01 -0.43
CA ALA A 226 11.12 15.14 -0.34
C ALA A 226 11.76 14.33 0.80
N GLN A 227 11.73 13.00 0.69
CA GLN A 227 12.81 12.24 1.29
C GLN A 227 13.99 12.41 0.35
N ALA A 228 14.93 13.27 0.76
CA ALA A 228 16.17 13.49 0.06
C ALA A 228 16.79 12.13 -0.26
N THR A 229 16.83 11.78 -1.54
CA THR A 229 17.76 10.79 -2.06
C THR A 229 19.16 11.33 -1.76
N THR A 230 19.68 10.99 -0.59
CA THR A 230 21.10 11.08 -0.32
C THR A 230 21.77 10.16 -1.33
N GLU A 231 22.43 10.78 -2.31
CA GLU A 231 23.48 10.15 -3.11
C GLU A 231 24.26 9.19 -2.22
N ALA A 232 24.49 7.97 -2.70
CA ALA A 232 25.26 6.96 -2.00
C ALA A 232 26.70 7.47 -1.81
N LYS A 233 26.89 8.29 -0.77
CA LYS A 233 28.20 8.58 -0.22
C LYS A 233 28.73 7.26 0.31
N ASN A 234 30.02 7.05 0.10
CA ASN A 234 30.74 5.90 0.60
C ASN A 234 30.79 6.02 2.14
N ILE A 235 29.81 5.45 2.84
CA ILE A 235 29.64 5.58 4.29
C ILE A 235 30.78 4.83 4.97
N LYS A 236 31.63 5.55 5.69
CA LYS A 236 32.75 4.98 6.46
C LYS A 236 32.51 5.05 7.94
N PHE A 237 31.73 6.03 8.41
CA PHE A 237 31.49 6.23 9.83
C PHE A 237 30.01 6.43 10.17
N VAL A 238 29.47 5.50 10.97
CA VAL A 238 28.10 5.52 11.49
C VAL A 238 28.12 5.89 12.97
N ALA A 239 27.40 6.96 13.32
CA ALA A 239 27.16 7.37 14.69
C ALA A 239 25.81 6.84 15.18
N PHE A 240 25.84 5.92 16.15
CA PHE A 240 24.64 5.34 16.72
C PHE A 240 24.21 6.13 17.96
N ALA A 241 23.15 6.94 17.85
CA ALA A 241 22.81 7.97 18.83
C ALA A 241 21.56 7.65 19.65
N CYS A 242 21.60 7.94 20.95
CA CYS A 242 20.42 8.01 21.82
C CYS A 242 20.52 9.20 22.79
N ASP A 243 19.48 9.44 23.59
CA ASP A 243 19.40 10.58 24.50
C ASP A 243 20.60 10.67 25.47
N ALA A 244 20.96 9.55 26.11
CA ALA A 244 22.04 9.52 27.10
C ALA A 244 23.40 9.05 26.56
N GLY A 245 23.44 8.47 25.37
CA GLY A 245 24.65 7.85 24.80
C GLY A 245 25.15 6.58 25.50
N MET A 246 24.44 6.07 26.52
CA MET A 246 24.76 4.82 27.23
C MET A 246 23.52 3.92 27.37
N GLY A 247 23.70 2.59 27.35
CA GLY A 247 22.62 1.61 27.50
C GLY A 247 22.24 0.90 26.19
N SER A 248 20.98 1.02 25.77
CA SER A 248 20.44 0.35 24.57
C SER A 248 21.19 0.72 23.27
N SER A 249 21.75 1.93 23.19
CA SER A 249 22.54 2.39 22.04
C SER A 249 23.91 1.71 21.93
N ALA A 250 24.56 1.39 23.04
CA ALA A 250 25.84 0.68 23.02
C ALA A 250 25.66 -0.77 22.55
N MET A 251 24.60 -1.43 23.02
CA MET A 251 24.27 -2.78 22.56
C MET A 251 23.78 -2.79 21.10
N GLY A 252 22.95 -1.83 20.71
CA GLY A 252 22.51 -1.66 19.32
C GLY A 252 23.66 -1.42 18.36
N ALA A 253 24.58 -0.49 18.69
CA ALA A 253 25.79 -0.23 17.92
C ALA A 253 26.66 -1.49 17.75
N SER A 254 26.85 -2.27 18.82
CA SER A 254 27.65 -3.50 18.76
C SER A 254 27.02 -4.58 17.86
N THR A 255 25.69 -4.70 17.88
CA THR A 255 24.95 -5.65 17.04
C THR A 255 24.93 -5.20 15.59
N PHE A 256 24.74 -3.90 15.35
CA PHE A 256 24.80 -3.29 14.04
C PHE A 256 26.18 -3.45 13.40
N LYS A 257 27.25 -3.15 14.14
CA LYS A 257 28.64 -3.38 13.72
C LYS A 257 28.89 -4.83 13.31
N ARG A 258 28.44 -5.80 14.12
CA ARG A 258 28.59 -7.23 13.83
C ARG A 258 27.82 -7.66 12.58
N LYS A 259 26.64 -7.09 12.32
CA LYS A 259 25.86 -7.35 11.09
C LYS A 259 26.60 -6.81 9.85
N LEU A 260 27.12 -5.60 9.92
CA LEU A 260 27.88 -4.99 8.82
C LEU A 260 29.17 -5.78 8.49
N GLN A 261 29.91 -6.20 9.52
CA GLN A 261 31.10 -7.04 9.33
C GLN A 261 30.76 -8.40 8.70
N LYS A 262 29.66 -9.04 9.11
CA LYS A 262 29.18 -10.29 8.50
C LYS A 262 28.77 -10.13 7.04
N ALA A 263 28.26 -8.96 6.66
CA ALA A 263 27.88 -8.62 5.31
C ALA A 263 29.07 -8.12 4.45
N GLY A 264 30.29 -8.09 5.00
CA GLY A 264 31.50 -7.70 4.28
C GLY A 264 31.74 -6.19 4.17
N TYR A 265 31.02 -5.37 4.94
CA TYR A 265 31.21 -3.91 4.97
C TYR A 265 32.21 -3.50 6.05
N GLU A 266 33.26 -2.78 5.66
CA GLU A 266 34.24 -2.16 6.58
C GLU A 266 33.79 -0.75 6.96
N VAL A 267 32.88 -0.66 7.92
CA VAL A 267 32.31 0.61 8.41
C VAL A 267 32.61 0.74 9.90
N GLU A 268 33.09 1.91 10.29
CA GLU A 268 33.27 2.27 11.70
C GLU A 268 31.90 2.59 12.31
N VAL A 269 31.57 1.95 13.43
CA VAL A 269 30.32 2.19 14.17
C VAL A 269 30.67 2.51 15.62
N LYS A 270 30.26 3.68 16.10
CA LYS A 270 30.42 4.11 17.51
C LYS A 270 29.11 4.67 18.05
N ASN A 271 28.88 4.55 19.35
CA ASN A 271 27.70 5.10 20.01
C ASN A 271 27.98 6.48 20.63
N PHE A 272 26.99 7.37 20.58
CA PHE A 272 27.08 8.72 21.12
C PHE A 272 25.77 9.16 21.79
N ALA A 273 25.87 10.16 22.67
CA ALA A 273 24.70 10.98 22.98
C ALA A 273 24.42 11.89 21.78
N ILE A 274 23.15 12.22 21.50
CA ILE A 274 22.76 13.02 20.33
C ILE A 274 23.57 14.33 20.22
N GLU A 275 23.81 15.00 21.35
CA GLU A 275 24.54 16.27 21.43
C GLU A 275 26.06 16.11 21.32
N LYS A 276 26.57 14.88 21.34
CA LYS A 276 28.00 14.55 21.26
C LYS A 276 28.36 13.78 20.00
N VAL A 277 27.44 13.68 19.05
CA VAL A 277 27.73 13.11 17.73
C VAL A 277 28.75 14.01 17.03
N PRO A 278 29.89 13.47 16.59
CA PRO A 278 30.90 14.28 15.93
C PRO A 278 30.47 14.61 14.49
N SER A 279 30.93 15.75 13.98
CA SER A 279 30.54 16.26 12.66
C SER A 279 31.16 15.49 11.48
N ASP A 280 32.13 14.62 11.75
CA ASP A 280 32.78 13.73 10.78
C ASP A 280 32.03 12.41 10.59
N ALA A 281 30.92 12.18 11.32
CA ALA A 281 30.03 11.06 11.06
C ALA A 281 29.29 11.25 9.73
N ASP A 282 29.22 10.18 8.93
CA ASP A 282 28.53 10.21 7.64
C ASP A 282 27.02 10.05 7.79
N VAL A 283 26.59 9.28 8.79
CA VAL A 283 25.18 8.98 9.06
C VAL A 283 24.94 8.75 10.55
N VAL A 284 23.77 9.17 11.02
CA VAL A 284 23.30 8.97 12.39
C VAL A 284 22.19 7.93 12.41
N VAL A 285 22.33 6.88 13.21
CA VAL A 285 21.28 5.89 13.45
C VAL A 285 20.67 6.15 14.82
N THR A 286 19.35 6.35 14.90
CA THR A 286 18.65 6.62 16.16
C THR A 286 17.22 6.08 16.17
N HIS A 287 16.54 6.12 17.32
CA HIS A 287 15.15 5.68 17.42
C HIS A 287 14.21 6.67 16.71
N GLU A 288 13.12 6.20 16.08
CA GLU A 288 12.16 7.05 15.37
C GLU A 288 11.62 8.21 16.24
N SER A 289 11.41 7.98 17.54
CA SER A 289 10.98 9.03 18.49
C SER A 289 12.02 10.14 18.72
N LEU A 290 13.27 9.95 18.30
CA LEU A 290 14.38 10.87 18.48
C LEU A 290 14.84 11.51 17.16
N GLU A 291 14.22 11.16 16.03
CA GLU A 291 14.61 11.62 14.69
C GLU A 291 14.70 13.14 14.61
N THR A 292 13.62 13.84 14.98
CA THR A 292 13.56 15.30 14.91
C THR A 292 14.66 15.97 15.75
N ARG A 293 14.98 15.39 16.91
CA ARG A 293 16.02 15.88 17.80
C ARG A 293 17.41 15.64 17.22
N ALA A 294 17.66 14.47 16.65
CA ALA A 294 18.93 14.10 16.03
C ALA A 294 19.23 14.95 14.78
N VAL A 295 18.23 15.17 13.92
CA VAL A 295 18.37 16.04 12.74
C VAL A 295 18.72 17.46 13.17
N LYS A 296 18.01 18.00 14.17
CA LYS A 296 18.24 19.37 14.65
C LYS A 296 19.59 19.55 15.34
N ALA A 297 20.06 18.55 16.08
CA ALA A 297 21.32 18.64 16.84
C ALA A 297 22.56 18.41 15.96
N THR A 298 22.48 17.50 14.99
CA THR A 298 23.65 17.06 14.23
C THR A 298 23.72 17.67 12.83
N GLY A 299 22.58 17.97 12.21
CA GLY A 299 22.52 18.40 10.81
C GLY A 299 22.96 17.33 9.80
N LEU A 300 23.15 16.08 10.26
CA LEU A 300 23.59 14.94 9.46
C LEU A 300 22.39 14.11 8.97
N PRO A 301 22.56 13.27 7.92
CA PRO A 301 21.55 12.30 7.53
C PRO A 301 21.21 11.36 8.69
N VAL A 302 19.92 11.20 8.98
CA VAL A 302 19.41 10.34 10.06
C VAL A 302 18.67 9.14 9.49
N VAL A 303 19.02 7.94 9.95
CA VAL A 303 18.30 6.69 9.69
C VAL A 303 17.63 6.25 10.99
N THR A 304 16.32 6.04 10.93
CA THR A 304 15.52 5.68 12.11
C THR A 304 15.34 4.18 12.26
N ILE A 305 15.41 3.71 13.50
CA ILE A 305 15.05 2.35 13.91
C ILE A 305 13.90 2.39 14.92
N LYS A 306 13.09 1.32 14.95
CA LYS A 306 12.00 1.08 15.90
C LYS A 306 12.47 0.33 17.15
N ASN A 307 13.57 -0.41 17.06
CA ASN A 307 14.10 -1.13 18.22
C ASN A 307 15.62 -1.26 18.19
N PHE A 308 16.27 -0.81 19.26
CA PHE A 308 17.73 -0.84 19.39
C PHE A 308 18.35 -2.25 19.36
N MET A 309 17.60 -3.29 19.74
CA MET A 309 18.11 -4.66 19.87
C MET A 309 17.57 -5.59 18.79
N HIS A 310 16.32 -5.38 18.37
CA HIS A 310 15.60 -6.27 17.46
C HIS A 310 14.86 -5.49 16.37
N ASP A 311 15.61 -4.71 15.60
CA ASP A 311 15.08 -4.17 14.34
C ASP A 311 15.33 -5.12 13.16
N PRO A 312 14.27 -5.54 12.45
CA PRO A 312 14.38 -6.23 11.17
C PRO A 312 14.63 -5.27 9.99
N ALA A 313 14.39 -3.96 10.15
CA ALA A 313 14.80 -2.94 9.18
C ALA A 313 16.31 -2.64 9.29
#